data_AF-A0AAV4IFY5-F1
#
_entry.id   AF-A0AAV4IFY5-F1
#
_cell.length_a   1.000
_cell.length_b   1.000
_cell.length_c   1.000
_cell.angle_alpha   90.00
_cell.angle_beta   90.00
_cell.angle_gamma   90.00
#
_symmetry.space_group_name_H-M   'P 1'
#
loop_
_entity.id
_entity.type
_entity.pdbx_description
1 polymer ?
#
loop_
_entity_poly.entity_id
_entity_poly.type
_entity_poly.pdbx_seq_one_letter_code
_entity_poly.pdbx_strand_id
1 'polypeptide(L)'
;MTPFRDNGHLTLLEKRYNSAQSFTRVDIERAFGLLKGKFRRLKELEMTKVQDIPNVIIICRLFYTILSLLRSGVDEDDIELENQEGERDDNLVNNANNQRMPNANAKRLNIAHLLI
;
A
#
# COMPACT_ATOMS: atom_id res chain seq x y z
N MET A 1 -2.93 7.55 -2.91
CA MET A 1 -3.96 8.55 -3.25
C MET A 1 -4.89 8.69 -2.05
N THR A 2 -5.27 9.90 -1.66
CA THR A 2 -6.11 10.11 -0.46
C THR A 2 -7.56 9.73 -0.78
N PRO A 3 -8.26 8.97 0.07
CA PRO A 3 -9.69 8.69 -0.12
C PRO A 3 -10.51 9.99 -0.14
N PHE A 4 -11.71 9.94 -0.69
CA PHE A 4 -12.69 11.02 -0.50
C PHE A 4 -12.99 11.16 0.99
N ARG A 5 -12.86 12.38 1.52
CA ARG A 5 -13.07 12.66 2.93
C ARG A 5 -14.55 12.50 3.26
N ASP A 6 -14.85 11.65 4.24
CA ASP A 6 -16.22 11.47 4.71
C ASP A 6 -16.65 12.63 5.60
N ASN A 7 -17.66 13.37 5.17
CA ASN A 7 -18.34 14.43 5.91
C ASN A 7 -19.83 14.11 6.08
N GLY A 8 -20.22 12.84 5.95
CA GLY A 8 -21.60 12.36 5.96
C GLY A 8 -22.33 12.45 4.62
N HIS A 9 -21.73 13.07 3.60
CA HIS A 9 -22.39 13.38 2.32
C HIS A 9 -21.69 12.74 1.11
N LEU A 10 -20.97 11.64 1.31
CA LEU A 10 -20.33 10.92 0.20
C LEU A 10 -21.38 10.31 -0.75
N THR A 11 -21.20 10.56 -2.04
CA THR A 11 -21.99 9.92 -3.09
C THR A 11 -21.72 8.42 -3.15
N LEU A 12 -22.63 7.65 -3.75
CA LEU A 12 -22.44 6.20 -3.94
C LEU A 12 -21.15 5.89 -4.73
N LEU A 13 -20.83 6.72 -5.73
CA LEU A 13 -19.63 6.60 -6.54
C LEU A 13 -18.36 6.76 -5.69
N GLU A 14 -18.32 7.79 -4.84
CA GLU A 14 -17.18 8.06 -3.95
C GLU A 14 -17.03 6.97 -2.88
N LYS A 15 -18.15 6.45 -2.35
CA LYS A 15 -18.14 5.30 -1.42
C LYS A 15 -17.56 4.05 -2.06
N ARG A 16 -17.98 3.72 -3.29
CA ARG A 16 -17.43 2.58 -4.04
C ARG A 16 -15.94 2.76 -4.31
N TYR A 17 -15.53 3.95 -4.74
CA TYR A 17 -14.12 4.26 -4.94
C TYR A 17 -13.31 4.07 -3.65
N ASN A 18 -13.77 4.64 -2.53
CA ASN A 18 -13.08 4.49 -1.24
C ASN A 18 -13.00 3.02 -0.80
N SER A 19 -14.07 2.25 -0.99
CA SER A 19 -14.09 0.81 -0.68
C SER A 19 -13.09 0.03 -1.53
N ALA A 20 -13.09 0.23 -2.84
CA ALA A 20 -12.14 -0.40 -3.76
C ALA A 20 -10.70 -0.02 -3.41
N GLN A 21 -10.44 1.26 -3.14
CA GLN A 21 -9.12 1.74 -2.75
C GLN A 21 -8.66 1.08 -1.43
N SER A 22 -9.54 0.99 -0.43
CA SER A 22 -9.22 0.33 0.84
C SER A 22 -8.93 -1.15 0.65
N PHE A 23 -9.75 -1.85 -0.13
CA PHE A 23 -9.55 -3.27 -0.45
C PHE A 23 -8.19 -3.51 -1.12
N THR A 24 -7.86 -2.75 -2.17
CA THR A 24 -6.55 -2.85 -2.83
C THR A 24 -5.39 -2.54 -1.89
N ARG A 25 -5.54 -1.58 -0.96
CA ARG A 25 -4.49 -1.30 0.04
C ARG A 25 -4.27 -2.47 0.97
N VAL A 26 -5.33 -3.15 1.42
CA VAL A 26 -5.23 -4.32 2.32
C VAL A 26 -4.40 -5.44 1.67
N ASP A 27 -4.67 -5.77 0.41
CA ASP A 27 -3.92 -6.82 -0.29
C ASP A 27 -2.43 -6.48 -0.44
N ILE A 28 -2.15 -5.21 -0.81
CA ILE A 28 -0.78 -4.71 -0.97
C ILE A 28 -0.05 -4.69 0.38
N GLU A 29 -0.67 -4.13 1.42
CA GLU A 29 -0.10 -4.03 2.76
C GLU A 29 0.17 -5.42 3.35
N ARG A 30 -0.76 -6.38 3.16
CA ARG A 30 -0.56 -7.77 3.55
C ARG A 30 0.63 -8.40 2.84
N ALA A 31 0.73 -8.25 1.52
CA ALA A 31 1.85 -8.80 0.75
C ALA A 31 3.21 -8.22 1.19
N PHE A 32 3.28 -6.91 1.44
CA PHE A 32 4.49 -6.28 1.96
C PHE A 32 4.79 -6.65 3.41
N GLY A 33 3.77 -6.82 4.25
CA GLY A 33 3.91 -7.31 5.63
C GLY A 33 4.58 -8.68 5.67
N LEU A 34 4.10 -9.62 4.84
CA LEU A 34 4.71 -10.94 4.71
C LEU A 34 6.17 -10.86 4.25
N LEU A 35 6.46 -10.05 3.22
CA LEU A 35 7.83 -9.85 2.73
C LEU A 35 8.74 -9.25 3.80
N LYS A 36 8.30 -8.22 4.54
CA LYS A 36 9.09 -7.60 5.62
C LYS A 36 9.28 -8.52 6.82
N GLY A 37 8.30 -9.38 7.11
CA GLY A 37 8.39 -10.40 8.15
C GLY A 37 9.44 -11.47 7.83
N LYS A 38 9.48 -11.95 6.57
CA LYS A 38 10.50 -12.92 6.13
C LYS A 38 11.87 -12.27 5.91
N PHE A 39 11.92 -11.08 5.32
CA PHE A 39 13.16 -10.38 4.98
C PHE A 39 13.32 -9.13 5.86
N ARG A 40 13.89 -9.30 7.07
CA ARG A 40 14.10 -8.19 8.03
C ARG A 40 14.83 -6.99 7.43
N ARG A 41 15.69 -7.19 6.42
CA ARG A 41 16.38 -6.11 5.69
C ARG A 41 15.43 -5.13 4.98
N LEU A 42 14.20 -5.55 4.65
CA LEU A 42 13.18 -4.68 4.07
C LEU A 42 12.50 -3.75 5.10
N LYS A 43 12.73 -3.94 6.41
CA LYS A 43 12.27 -2.98 7.44
C LYS A 43 13.08 -1.69 7.36
N GLU A 44 14.38 -1.78 7.12
CA GLU A 44 15.32 -0.64 7.03
C GLU A 44 16.22 -0.81 5.80
N LEU A 45 15.71 -0.37 4.65
CA LEU A 45 16.41 -0.49 3.38
C LEU A 45 17.19 0.80 3.07
N GLU A 46 18.41 0.87 3.58
CA GLU A 46 19.33 1.98 3.29
C GLU A 46 19.95 1.80 1.90
N MET A 47 19.37 2.46 0.90
CA MET A 47 19.88 2.46 -0.47
C MET A 47 20.05 3.88 -0.99
N THR A 48 21.24 4.19 -1.51
CA THR A 48 21.53 5.50 -2.13
C THR A 48 20.72 5.72 -3.41
N LYS A 49 20.41 4.64 -4.13
CA LYS A 49 19.65 4.67 -5.39
C LYS A 49 18.21 4.19 -5.14
N VAL A 50 17.31 5.14 -4.89
CA VAL A 50 15.89 4.87 -4.63
C VAL A 50 15.21 4.12 -5.79
N GLN A 51 15.66 4.34 -7.02
CA GLN A 51 15.16 3.65 -8.22
C GLN A 51 15.39 2.14 -8.22
N ASP A 52 16.33 1.63 -7.41
CA ASP A 52 16.66 0.20 -7.35
C ASP A 52 15.85 -0.53 -6.26
N ILE A 53 15.15 0.19 -5.38
CA ILE A 53 14.29 -0.38 -4.33
C ILE A 53 13.24 -1.36 -4.90
N PRO A 54 12.53 -1.05 -6.00
CA PRO A 54 11.58 -1.99 -6.59
C PRO A 54 12.24 -3.30 -7.04
N ASN A 55 13.47 -3.23 -7.56
CA ASN A 55 14.19 -4.42 -8.00
C ASN A 55 14.49 -5.35 -6.81
N VAL A 56 14.92 -4.78 -5.68
CA VAL A 56 15.15 -5.55 -4.44
C VAL A 56 13.87 -6.21 -3.95
N ILE A 57 12.74 -5.49 -3.95
CA ILE A 57 11.43 -6.04 -3.56
C ILE A 57 11.05 -7.24 -4.46
N ILE A 58 11.21 -7.09 -5.78
CA ILE A 58 10.91 -8.16 -6.75
C ILE A 58 11.80 -9.38 -6.50
N ILE A 59 13.10 -9.17 -6.29
CA ILE A 59 14.06 -10.25 -6.00
C ILE A 59 13.67 -10.98 -4.71
N CYS A 60 13.32 -10.26 -3.64
CA CYS A 60 12.86 -10.86 -2.39
C CYS A 60 11.61 -11.74 -2.61
N ARG A 61 10.66 -11.27 -3.43
CA ARG A 61 9.47 -12.07 -3.76
C ARG A 61 9.81 -13.34 -4.53
N LEU A 62 10.66 -13.24 -5.55
CA LEU A 62 11.12 -14.40 -6.33
C LEU A 62 11.83 -15.41 -5.44
N PHE A 63 12.71 -14.94 -4.56
CA PHE A 63 13.44 -15.78 -3.63
C PHE A 63 12.49 -16.49 -2.66
N TYR A 64 11.49 -15.79 -2.11
CA TYR A 64 10.45 -16.42 -1.30
C TYR A 64 9.71 -17.51 -2.08
N THR A 65 9.33 -17.24 -3.33
CA THR A 65 8.66 -18.25 -4.18
C THR A 65 9.54 -19.47 -4.41
N ILE A 66 10.82 -19.30 -4.72
CA ILE A 66 11.76 -20.43 -4.92
C ILE A 66 11.94 -21.21 -3.62
N LEU A 67 12.18 -20.54 -2.49
CA LEU A 67 12.31 -21.19 -1.19
C LEU A 67 11.05 -21.98 -0.81
N SER A 68 9.87 -21.38 -1.02
CA SER A 68 8.58 -22.02 -0.75
C SER A 68 8.40 -23.30 -1.58
N LEU A 69 8.79 -23.27 -2.85
CA LEU A 69 8.74 -24.44 -3.74
C LEU A 69 9.74 -25.53 -3.34
N LEU A 70 10.94 -25.15 -2.90
CA LEU A 70 11.99 -26.09 -2.47
C LEU A 70 11.67 -26.79 -1.14
N ARG A 71 10.85 -26.16 -0.28
CA ARG A 71 10.59 -26.66 1.09
C ARG A 71 9.54 -27.77 1.17
N SER A 72 8.89 -28.16 0.07
CA SER A 72 7.96 -29.29 -0.03
C SER A 72 7.10 -29.51 1.23
N GLY A 73 6.20 -28.58 1.52
CA GLY A 73 5.21 -28.74 2.59
C GLY A 73 5.16 -27.57 3.55
N VAL A 74 4.16 -26.72 3.31
CA VAL A 74 3.44 -25.88 4.29
C VAL A 74 4.31 -25.33 5.43
N ASP A 75 4.86 -24.14 5.23
CA ASP A 75 4.86 -23.20 6.35
C ASP A 75 3.57 -22.41 6.19
N GLU A 76 2.55 -22.73 7.00
CA GLU A 76 1.52 -21.75 7.31
C GLU A 76 2.25 -20.50 7.77
N ASP A 77 1.95 -19.38 7.12
CA ASP A 77 2.57 -18.09 7.36
C ASP A 77 2.16 -17.59 8.77
N ASP A 78 2.71 -18.18 9.82
CA ASP A 78 2.77 -17.61 11.17
C ASP A 78 3.80 -16.48 11.16
N ILE A 79 3.52 -15.47 10.36
CA ILE A 79 4.12 -14.16 10.53
C ILE A 79 3.10 -13.40 11.35
N GLU A 80 3.39 -13.22 12.64
CA GLU A 80 2.77 -12.14 13.40
C GLU A 80 3.06 -10.85 12.61
N LEU A 81 2.06 -10.40 11.86
CA LEU A 81 2.08 -9.11 11.23
C LEU A 81 2.12 -8.13 12.39
N GLU A 82 3.32 -7.65 12.72
CA GLU A 82 3.46 -6.45 13.54
C GLU A 82 2.55 -5.41 12.87
N ASN A 83 1.44 -5.08 13.55
CA ASN A 83 0.61 -3.95 13.20
C ASN A 83 1.50 -2.73 13.34
N GLN A 84 2.22 -2.37 12.26
CA GLN A 84 2.83 -1.08 12.14
C GLN A 84 1.68 -0.11 11.97
N GLU A 85 1.09 0.29 13.10
CA GLU A 85 0.34 1.53 13.21
C GLU A 85 1.35 2.64 12.92
N GLY A 86 1.67 2.82 11.64
CA GLY A 86 2.37 4.00 11.18
C GLY A 86 1.41 5.13 11.43
N GLU A 87 1.66 5.91 12.49
CA GLU A 87 1.10 7.25 12.62
C GLU A 87 1.33 7.95 11.29
N ARG A 88 0.26 8.11 10.52
CA ARG A 88 0.28 9.01 9.38
C ARG A 88 0.41 10.38 10.00
N ASP A 89 1.61 10.94 9.97
CA ASP A 89 1.81 12.34 10.30
C ASP A 89 1.10 13.20 9.24
N ASP A 90 -0.21 13.37 9.45
CA ASP A 90 -1.09 14.20 8.63
C ASP A 90 -0.70 15.69 8.75
N ASN A 91 0.19 16.08 9.68
CA ASN A 91 0.62 17.47 9.86
C ASN A 91 1.67 17.93 8.83
N LEU A 92 2.43 17.04 8.20
CA LEU A 92 3.34 17.42 7.10
C LEU A 92 2.58 17.85 5.83
N VAL A 93 1.32 17.42 5.66
CA VAL A 93 0.48 17.77 4.49
C VAL A 93 -0.22 19.12 4.68
N ASN A 94 -0.33 19.60 5.92
CA ASN A 94 -1.12 20.80 6.23
C ASN A 94 -0.47 22.11 5.77
N ASN A 95 0.85 22.14 5.55
CA ASN A 95 1.55 23.36 5.14
C ASN A 95 1.61 23.55 3.60
N ALA A 96 1.09 22.60 2.82
CA ALA A 96 0.95 22.72 1.35
C ALA A 96 -0.49 23.02 0.91
N ASN A 97 -1.44 23.18 1.85
CA ASN A 97 -2.88 23.17 1.57
C ASN A 97 -3.46 24.45 0.96
N ASN A 98 -2.66 25.44 0.56
CA ASN A 98 -3.18 26.62 -0.13
C ASN A 98 -3.23 26.50 -1.67
N GLN A 99 -2.88 25.34 -2.24
CA GLN A 99 -3.14 25.04 -3.66
C GLN A 99 -3.64 23.60 -3.83
N ARG A 100 -4.92 23.35 -3.53
CA ARG A 100 -5.63 22.13 -3.96
C ARG A 100 -5.64 22.09 -5.50
N MET A 101 -4.70 21.35 -6.08
CA MET A 101 -4.63 21.16 -7.53
C MET A 101 -5.89 20.42 -8.03
N PRO A 102 -6.65 20.96 -8.99
CA PRO A 102 -7.87 20.33 -9.53
C PRO A 102 -7.64 18.91 -10.09
N ASN A 103 -6.39 18.58 -10.43
CA ASN A 103 -6.00 17.31 -11.05
C ASN A 103 -6.16 16.08 -10.14
N ALA A 104 -6.08 16.20 -8.80
CA ALA A 104 -6.17 15.03 -7.92
C ALA A 104 -7.61 14.50 -7.78
N ASN A 105 -8.59 15.41 -7.67
CA ASN A 105 -10.01 15.06 -7.68
C ASN A 105 -10.42 14.49 -9.04
N ALA A 106 -9.97 15.10 -10.13
CA ALA A 106 -10.23 14.59 -11.47
C ALA A 106 -9.69 13.15 -11.67
N LYS A 107 -8.47 12.86 -11.20
CA LYS A 107 -7.90 11.50 -11.24
C LYS A 107 -8.73 10.49 -10.45
N ARG A 108 -9.18 10.86 -9.24
CA ARG A 108 -10.07 10.02 -8.42
C ARG A 108 -11.39 9.75 -9.13
N LEU A 109 -12.01 10.78 -9.68
CA LEU A 109 -13.28 10.65 -10.40
C LEU A 109 -13.14 9.77 -11.64
N ASN A 110 -12.08 9.96 -12.43
CA ASN A 110 -11.80 9.11 -13.59
C ASN A 110 -11.69 7.63 -13.18
N ILE A 111 -10.95 7.33 -12.11
CA ILE A 111 -10.84 5.95 -11.61
C ILE A 111 -12.18 5.47 -11.05
N ALA A 112 -12.91 6.32 -10.31
CA ALA A 112 -14.22 5.96 -9.77
C ALA A 112 -15.21 5.59 -10.87
N HIS A 113 -15.21 6.30 -11.99
CA HIS A 113 -16.04 6.00 -13.15
C HIS A 113 -15.67 4.66 -13.83
N LEU A 114 -14.40 4.24 -13.75
CA LEU A 114 -13.96 2.93 -14.26
C LEU A 114 -14.32 1.76 -13.33
N LEU A 115 -14.76 2.04 -12.10
CA LEU A 115 -15.16 1.03 -11.11
C LEU A 115 -16.69 0.80 -11.08
N ILE A 116 -17.43 1.40 -12.00
CA ILE A 116 -18.89 1.22 -12.20
C ILE A 116 -19.12 0.09 -13.19
#